data_AF-D5SPK9-F1
#
_entry.id   AF-D5SPK9-F1
#
_cell.length_a   1.000
_cell.length_b   1.000
_cell.length_c   1.000
_cell.angle_alpha   90.00
_cell.angle_beta   90.00
_cell.angle_gamma   90.00
#
_symmetry.space_group_name_H-M   'P 1'
#
loop_
_entity.id
_entity.type
_entity.pdbx_description
1 polymer ?
#
loop_
_entity_poly.entity_id
_entity_poly.type
_entity_poly.pdbx_seq_one_letter_code
_entity_poly.pdbx_strand_id
1 'polypeptide(L)'
;MRRRFDHHQRFAFPSGLILVGSLVLLVLHDQSCYGQATAKPKTTGGPSAQRNEKVPTTLIGMELLTSDPAAAVHAHAWRTTLEELDVTLSTRKPILDDKPRIEQQMLGTLRKITIMAILTRDGSIKTDRRTFAQKDVAALKEWIDELRVYGAQGAPQGQPLWGLSELQFNPLYDTLSQPLGVELKGKTLGEILPLIPGKERYQWRVAEAAALAISKRPEDRRVVRQSVGRFTIGTALAMALRDLELGFHPRRTPAGDIELLIEPLPEKLQTPQMETADFWPVGWAVKASPQKLAPGLFDIQAMMLDGILLGEVLIKAQMESKVPIHFDFAAIDRGNIDIVTPLVKYPARKTSWSVAIRGAVSQVGLSRELLQDEGGHAFVWIYRNPASIN
;
A
#
# COMPACT_ATOMS: atom_id res chain seq x y z
N MET A 1 -80.04 26.24 -9.96
CA MET A 1 -80.75 26.41 -8.66
C MET A 1 -79.78 26.02 -7.55
N ARG A 2 -79.01 26.95 -6.94
CA ARG A 2 -79.32 27.70 -5.70
C ARG A 2 -79.89 26.84 -4.56
N ARG A 3 -79.08 26.50 -3.53
CA ARG A 3 -79.02 27.21 -2.22
C ARG A 3 -77.98 26.56 -1.28
N ARG A 4 -77.15 27.43 -0.68
CA ARG A 4 -76.43 27.24 0.60
C ARG A 4 -77.43 27.28 1.76
N PHE A 5 -77.10 26.66 2.89
CA PHE A 5 -77.11 27.30 4.21
C PHE A 5 -76.28 26.49 5.23
N ASP A 6 -75.34 27.20 5.87
CA ASP A 6 -74.60 26.83 7.09
C ASP A 6 -75.47 26.95 8.35
N HIS A 7 -75.14 26.23 9.44
CA HIS A 7 -74.87 26.84 10.76
C HIS A 7 -74.34 25.86 11.84
N HIS A 8 -73.14 26.23 12.35
CA HIS A 8 -72.65 26.29 13.74
C HIS A 8 -72.71 25.12 14.75
N GLN A 9 -71.52 24.75 15.28
CA GLN A 9 -70.96 25.02 16.64
C GLN A 9 -69.53 24.43 16.67
N ARG A 10 -68.39 25.11 16.92
CA ARG A 10 -67.83 26.01 17.97
C ARG A 10 -67.02 25.30 19.10
N PHE A 11 -65.81 25.83 19.33
CA PHE A 11 -64.86 25.73 20.48
C PHE A 11 -63.92 24.50 20.57
N ALA A 12 -62.63 24.57 20.93
CA ALA A 12 -61.70 25.64 21.34
C ALA A 12 -60.22 25.18 21.21
N PHE A 13 -59.29 26.13 21.02
CA PHE A 13 -57.84 26.02 21.25
C PHE A 13 -57.50 26.37 22.73
N PRO A 14 -56.32 25.98 23.26
CA PRO A 14 -55.13 26.88 23.27
C PRO A 14 -53.82 26.13 22.88
N SER A 15 -52.87 26.70 22.15
CA SER A 15 -51.93 27.80 22.49
C SER A 15 -50.93 27.42 23.59
N GLY A 16 -49.64 27.35 23.25
CA GLY A 16 -48.54 27.16 24.20
C GLY A 16 -47.17 27.08 23.53
N LEU A 17 -46.67 28.24 23.09
CA LEU A 17 -45.35 28.49 22.52
C LEU A 17 -44.46 29.07 23.62
N ILE A 18 -43.36 28.42 24.03
CA ILE A 18 -42.22 29.09 24.69
C ILE A 18 -40.90 28.46 24.21
N LEU A 19 -40.02 29.37 23.80
CA LEU A 19 -38.67 29.24 23.27
C LEU A 19 -37.65 29.48 24.41
N VAL A 20 -36.35 29.31 24.10
CA VAL A 20 -35.16 29.69 24.92
C VAL A 20 -34.75 28.61 25.93
N GLY A 21 -33.50 28.19 26.09
CA GLY A 21 -32.20 28.64 25.59
C GLY A 21 -31.10 27.92 26.40
N SER A 22 -29.89 27.98 25.87
CA SER A 22 -28.63 27.37 26.31
C SER A 22 -28.37 27.20 27.82
N LEU A 23 -27.68 26.11 28.19
CA LEU A 23 -26.74 26.15 29.31
C LEU A 23 -25.53 25.23 29.09
N VAL A 24 -24.37 25.88 29.04
CA VAL A 24 -23.01 25.33 29.18
C VAL A 24 -22.83 24.85 30.62
N LEU A 25 -22.29 23.65 30.83
CA LEU A 25 -21.80 23.23 32.15
C LEU A 25 -20.29 22.99 32.10
N LEU A 26 -19.56 23.99 32.61
CA LEU A 26 -18.20 23.89 33.14
C LEU A 26 -18.28 23.20 34.51
N VAL A 27 -17.47 22.17 34.73
CA VAL A 27 -17.15 21.70 36.09
C VAL A 27 -15.65 21.85 36.30
N LEU A 28 -15.31 22.93 37.02
CA LEU A 28 -14.09 23.05 37.80
C LEU A 28 -14.44 22.60 39.23
N HIS A 29 -13.57 21.81 39.84
CA HIS A 29 -13.42 21.75 41.30
C HIS A 29 -11.94 21.79 41.63
N ASP A 30 -11.64 22.67 42.58
CA ASP A 30 -10.31 23.06 43.02
C ASP A 30 -10.04 22.50 44.43
N GLN A 31 -8.79 22.04 44.59
CA GLN A 31 -7.89 22.07 45.75
C GLN A 31 -8.17 21.50 47.15
N SER A 32 -7.10 20.80 47.61
CA SER A 32 -6.35 20.88 48.88
C SER A 32 -6.26 19.54 49.63
N CYS A 33 -5.15 19.10 50.26
CA CYS A 33 -3.76 19.56 50.35
C CYS A 33 -2.92 18.47 51.08
N TYR A 34 -1.59 18.58 50.96
CA TYR A 34 -0.49 18.10 51.82
C TYR A 34 0.04 16.65 51.77
N GLY A 35 1.36 16.58 51.50
CA GLY A 35 2.23 15.44 51.74
C GLY A 35 3.56 15.50 50.97
N GLN A 36 4.40 16.51 51.24
CA GLN A 36 5.75 16.63 50.67
C GLN A 36 6.70 15.55 51.24
N ALA A 37 7.46 14.90 50.36
CA ALA A 37 8.79 14.38 50.66
C ALA A 37 9.74 14.77 49.52
N THR A 38 10.84 15.40 49.91
CA THR A 38 11.76 16.19 49.11
C THR A 38 12.81 15.34 48.37
N ALA A 39 13.02 15.61 47.08
CA ALA A 39 14.30 15.36 46.41
C ALA A 39 14.58 16.46 45.37
N LYS A 40 15.71 17.15 45.56
CA LYS A 40 16.19 18.29 44.75
C LYS A 40 16.51 17.91 43.28
N PRO A 41 16.42 18.86 42.35
CA PRO A 41 16.60 18.63 40.92
C PRO A 41 18.08 18.65 40.50
N LYS A 42 18.45 17.78 39.55
CA LYS A 42 19.66 17.90 38.75
C LYS A 42 19.26 18.21 37.31
N THR A 43 19.45 19.46 36.91
CA THR A 43 19.36 19.91 35.52
C THR A 43 20.70 19.69 34.85
N THR A 44 20.75 18.86 33.79
CA THR A 44 21.42 19.12 32.50
C THR A 44 21.51 17.84 31.67
N GLY A 45 21.10 17.89 30.40
CA GLY A 45 21.51 16.90 29.40
C GLY A 45 20.48 16.50 28.33
N GLY A 46 20.08 17.44 27.46
CA GLY A 46 19.87 17.23 26.02
C GLY A 46 18.74 16.30 25.51
N PRO A 47 18.23 16.54 24.29
CA PRO A 47 17.26 15.65 23.65
C PRO A 47 17.88 14.28 23.43
N SER A 48 17.17 13.22 23.82
CA SER A 48 17.60 11.84 23.55
C SER A 48 17.77 11.68 22.05
N ALA A 49 19.02 11.54 21.63
CA ALA A 49 19.41 11.36 20.24
C ALA A 49 18.56 10.26 19.61
N GLN A 50 17.93 10.60 18.48
CA GLN A 50 17.43 9.66 17.49
C GLN A 50 18.44 8.52 17.35
N ARG A 51 18.06 7.33 17.78
CA ARG A 51 18.80 6.13 17.41
C ARG A 51 18.48 5.89 15.94
N ASN A 52 19.26 6.55 15.07
CA ASN A 52 19.39 6.14 13.69
C ASN A 52 19.72 4.65 13.73
N GLU A 53 18.75 3.78 13.44
CA GLU A 53 19.04 2.42 13.03
C GLU A 53 19.76 2.53 11.69
N LYS A 54 21.07 2.80 11.77
CA LYS A 54 22.00 2.69 10.67
C LYS A 54 21.80 1.31 10.08
N VAL A 55 21.53 1.26 8.77
CA VAL A 55 21.58 0.01 7.99
C VAL A 55 22.81 -0.75 8.44
N PRO A 56 22.68 -2.00 8.93
CA PRO A 56 23.82 -2.72 9.48
C PRO A 56 24.89 -2.83 8.39
N THR A 57 26.08 -2.30 8.67
CA THR A 57 27.24 -2.46 7.77
C THR A 57 27.40 -3.95 7.51
N THR A 58 27.32 -4.34 6.24
CA THR A 58 27.31 -5.75 5.85
C THR A 58 28.69 -6.13 5.36
N LEU A 59 29.35 -7.04 6.06
CA LEU A 59 30.60 -7.66 5.63
C LEU A 59 30.28 -8.96 4.90
N ILE A 60 30.84 -9.11 3.70
CA ILE A 60 30.72 -10.34 2.92
C ILE A 60 32.09 -11.02 2.89
N GLY A 61 32.11 -12.28 3.29
CA GLY A 61 33.24 -13.17 3.12
C GLY A 61 32.85 -14.34 2.24
N MET A 62 33.79 -14.81 1.42
CA MET A 62 33.66 -16.01 0.62
C MET A 62 34.72 -17.01 1.04
N GLU A 63 34.28 -18.23 1.31
CA GLU A 63 35.13 -19.37 1.60
C GLU A 63 35.06 -20.37 0.44
N LEU A 64 36.19 -20.53 -0.25
CA LEU A 64 36.33 -21.46 -1.36
C LEU A 64 36.84 -22.82 -0.86
N LEU A 65 36.00 -23.83 -1.06
CA LEU A 65 36.33 -25.22 -0.85
C LEU A 65 37.08 -25.73 -2.09
N THR A 66 38.33 -26.16 -1.89
CA THR A 66 39.17 -26.74 -2.94
C THR A 66 39.77 -28.08 -2.49
N SER A 67 39.64 -29.09 -3.34
CA SER A 67 40.27 -30.40 -3.18
C SER A 67 41.50 -30.58 -4.10
N ASP A 68 41.78 -29.63 -5.00
CA ASP A 68 42.76 -29.77 -6.08
C ASP A 68 43.85 -28.68 -5.97
N PRO A 69 45.15 -29.03 -5.87
CA PRO A 69 46.24 -28.07 -5.87
C PRO A 69 46.28 -27.18 -7.12
N ALA A 70 45.81 -27.67 -8.28
CA ALA A 70 45.75 -26.90 -9.52
C ALA A 70 44.75 -25.73 -9.43
N ALA A 71 43.73 -25.84 -8.56
CA ALA A 71 42.76 -24.77 -8.33
C ALA A 71 43.34 -23.59 -7.53
N ALA A 72 44.54 -23.71 -6.94
CA ALA A 72 45.18 -22.61 -6.20
C ALA A 72 45.48 -21.39 -7.09
N VAL A 73 45.80 -21.61 -8.37
CA VAL A 73 46.03 -20.53 -9.35
C VAL A 73 44.74 -19.75 -9.60
N HIS A 74 43.62 -20.44 -9.75
CA HIS A 74 42.30 -19.82 -9.92
C HIS A 74 41.83 -19.09 -8.66
N ALA A 75 42.16 -19.61 -7.46
CA ALA A 75 41.84 -18.93 -6.20
C ALA A 75 42.58 -17.58 -6.06
N HIS A 76 43.81 -17.47 -6.56
CA HIS A 76 44.52 -16.19 -6.61
C HIS A 76 43.83 -15.21 -7.54
N ALA A 77 43.42 -15.64 -8.74
CA ALA A 77 42.70 -14.79 -9.69
C ALA A 77 41.37 -14.28 -9.12
N TRP A 78 40.63 -15.12 -8.40
CA TRP A 78 39.40 -14.71 -7.72
C TRP A 78 39.62 -13.79 -6.53
N ARG A 79 40.76 -13.86 -5.85
CA ARG A 79 41.09 -12.95 -4.74
C ARG A 79 41.07 -11.49 -5.20
N THR A 80 41.75 -11.19 -6.30
CA THR A 80 41.79 -9.83 -6.87
C THR A 80 40.40 -9.33 -7.22
N THR A 81 39.60 -10.15 -7.93
CA THR A 81 38.24 -9.78 -8.31
C THR A 81 37.32 -9.57 -7.10
N LEU A 82 37.42 -10.40 -6.06
CA LEU A 82 36.57 -10.28 -4.87
C LEU A 82 37.00 -9.12 -3.96
N GLU A 83 38.30 -8.81 -3.88
CA GLU A 83 38.81 -7.64 -3.16
C GLU A 83 38.29 -6.33 -3.76
N GLU A 84 38.23 -6.22 -5.10
CA GLU A 84 37.62 -5.07 -5.80
C GLU A 84 36.12 -4.90 -5.48
N LEU A 85 35.45 -6.00 -5.12
CA LEU A 85 34.04 -6.03 -4.72
C LEU A 85 33.85 -5.91 -3.20
N ASP A 86 34.91 -5.60 -2.44
CA ASP A 86 34.91 -5.51 -0.97
C ASP A 86 34.44 -6.83 -0.31
N VAL A 87 34.84 -7.97 -0.89
CA VAL A 87 34.58 -9.32 -0.37
C VAL A 87 35.87 -9.99 0.05
N THR A 88 35.93 -10.44 1.30
CA THR A 88 37.10 -11.16 1.83
C THR A 88 37.13 -12.61 1.32
N LEU A 89 38.27 -13.10 0.84
CA LEU A 89 38.42 -14.46 0.32
C LEU A 89 39.29 -15.34 1.23
N SER A 90 38.73 -16.46 1.68
CA SER A 90 39.46 -17.56 2.32
C SER A 90 39.35 -18.83 1.49
N THR A 91 40.35 -19.70 1.60
CA THR A 91 40.39 -21.01 0.94
C THR A 91 40.59 -22.09 1.99
N ARG A 92 39.82 -23.18 1.96
CA ARG A 92 40.08 -24.36 2.79
C ARG A 92 39.77 -25.66 2.05
N LYS A 93 40.30 -26.77 2.58
CA LYS A 93 39.90 -28.11 2.10
C LYS A 93 38.50 -28.44 2.62
N PRO A 94 37.62 -29.07 1.82
CA PRO A 94 36.33 -29.53 2.29
C PRO A 94 36.51 -30.59 3.39
N ILE A 95 35.69 -30.51 4.44
CA ILE A 95 35.65 -31.52 5.50
C ILE A 95 34.39 -32.37 5.30
N LEU A 96 34.56 -33.68 5.14
CA LEU A 96 33.47 -34.66 5.01
C LEU A 96 32.47 -34.30 3.87
N ASP A 97 31.24 -33.93 4.21
CA ASP A 97 30.12 -33.58 3.31
C ASP A 97 29.91 -32.06 3.18
N ASP A 98 30.97 -31.26 3.30
CA ASP A 98 30.88 -29.79 3.14
C ASP A 98 30.26 -29.42 1.77
N LYS A 99 29.08 -28.80 1.82
CA LYS A 99 28.31 -28.36 0.64
C LYS A 99 28.31 -26.83 0.54
N PRO A 100 28.19 -26.27 -0.68
CA PRO A 100 27.97 -24.85 -0.87
C PRO A 100 26.73 -24.40 -0.10
N ARG A 101 26.85 -23.29 0.64
CA ARG A 101 25.76 -22.69 1.41
C ARG A 101 26.11 -21.24 1.75
N ILE A 102 25.11 -20.44 2.07
CA ILE A 102 25.32 -19.05 2.51
C ILE A 102 24.84 -18.94 3.95
N GLU A 103 25.75 -18.57 4.84
CA GLU A 103 25.45 -18.36 6.25
C GLU A 103 25.37 -16.86 6.55
N GLN A 104 24.44 -16.48 7.43
CA GLN A 104 24.32 -15.12 7.93
C GLN A 104 24.44 -15.12 9.44
N GLN A 105 25.29 -14.25 9.97
CA GLN A 105 25.45 -14.03 11.40
C GLN A 105 25.32 -12.54 11.72
N MET A 106 24.57 -12.22 12.77
CA MET A 106 24.52 -10.86 13.34
C MET A 106 25.59 -10.71 14.42
N LEU A 107 26.46 -9.71 14.28
CA LEU A 107 27.51 -9.33 15.22
C LEU A 107 27.20 -7.91 15.74
N GLY A 108 26.27 -7.81 16.68
CA GLY A 108 25.75 -6.50 17.13
C GLY A 108 25.00 -5.79 16.00
N THR A 109 25.49 -4.61 15.58
CA THR A 109 24.96 -3.84 14.44
C THR A 109 25.60 -4.23 13.10
N LEU A 110 26.50 -5.20 13.07
CA LEU A 110 27.21 -5.65 11.87
C LEU A 110 26.58 -6.95 11.37
N ARG A 111 26.26 -7.02 10.09
CA ARG A 111 25.80 -8.27 9.45
C ARG A 111 26.97 -8.92 8.74
N LYS A 112 27.32 -10.16 9.10
CA LYS A 112 28.34 -10.95 8.42
C LYS A 112 27.68 -12.02 7.57
N ILE A 113 27.94 -12.00 6.27
CA ILE A 113 27.51 -13.03 5.32
C ILE A 113 28.74 -13.85 4.93
N THR A 114 28.68 -15.17 5.11
CA THR A 114 29.74 -16.09 4.72
C THR A 114 29.22 -17.01 3.62
N ILE A 115 29.76 -16.85 2.42
CA ILE A 115 29.42 -17.65 1.24
C ILE A 115 30.40 -18.81 1.17
N MET A 116 29.94 -20.04 1.44
CA MET A 116 30.71 -21.24 1.13
C MET A 116 30.44 -21.68 -0.30
N ALA A 117 31.49 -21.76 -1.10
CA ALA A 117 31.41 -22.14 -2.50
C ALA A 117 32.52 -23.13 -2.87
N ILE A 118 32.28 -23.94 -3.89
CA ILE A 118 33.27 -24.89 -4.41
C ILE A 118 34.02 -24.23 -5.56
N LEU A 119 35.35 -24.22 -5.50
CA LEU A 119 36.18 -23.86 -6.64
C LEU A 119 36.34 -25.09 -7.53
N THR A 120 35.76 -25.02 -8.72
CA THR A 120 35.77 -26.12 -9.69
C THR A 120 37.07 -26.14 -10.50
N ARG A 121 37.35 -27.26 -11.17
CA ARG A 121 38.60 -27.46 -11.94
C ARG A 121 38.78 -26.52 -13.11
N ASP A 122 37.69 -26.00 -13.69
CA ASP A 122 37.74 -25.04 -14.80
C ASP A 122 37.95 -23.59 -14.31
N GLY A 123 38.11 -23.39 -13.00
CA GLY A 123 38.30 -22.10 -12.38
C GLY A 123 37.01 -21.36 -12.03
N SER A 124 35.83 -21.98 -12.20
CA SER A 124 34.54 -21.38 -11.83
C SER A 124 34.24 -21.57 -10.34
N ILE A 125 33.57 -20.58 -9.73
CA ILE A 125 33.04 -20.68 -8.35
C ILE A 125 31.60 -21.17 -8.41
N LYS A 126 31.34 -22.31 -7.78
CA LYS A 126 30.00 -22.91 -7.64
C LYS A 126 29.44 -22.67 -6.25
N THR A 127 28.36 -21.91 -6.16
CA THR A 127 27.62 -21.63 -4.92
C THR A 127 26.44 -22.62 -4.78
N ASP A 128 25.59 -22.43 -3.77
CA ASP A 128 24.40 -23.25 -3.57
C ASP A 128 23.36 -23.08 -4.69
N ARG A 129 23.35 -21.91 -5.34
CA ARG A 129 22.31 -21.53 -6.33
C ARG A 129 22.86 -21.09 -7.69
N ARG A 130 24.11 -20.65 -7.77
CA ARG A 130 24.70 -20.06 -9.00
C ARG A 130 26.11 -20.58 -9.23
N THR A 131 26.59 -20.48 -10.46
CA THR A 131 27.99 -20.74 -10.81
C THR A 131 28.50 -19.54 -11.59
N PHE A 132 29.69 -19.06 -11.23
CA PHE A 132 30.30 -17.88 -11.83
C PHE A 132 31.66 -18.26 -12.40
N ALA A 133 31.87 -18.06 -13.70
CA ALA A 133 33.18 -18.15 -14.31
C ALA A 133 33.90 -16.79 -14.20
N GLN A 134 35.20 -16.78 -14.43
CA GLN A 134 36.03 -15.58 -14.27
C GLN A 134 35.66 -14.44 -15.25
N LYS A 135 34.93 -14.77 -16.32
CA LYS A 135 34.34 -13.79 -17.27
C LYS A 135 33.02 -13.18 -16.79
N ASP A 136 32.36 -13.75 -15.78
CA ASP A 136 31.02 -13.36 -15.32
C ASP A 136 31.06 -12.36 -14.15
N VAL A 137 32.12 -11.54 -14.06
CA VAL A 137 32.36 -10.63 -12.92
C VAL A 137 31.20 -9.66 -12.69
N ALA A 138 30.58 -9.16 -13.77
CA ALA A 138 29.44 -8.26 -13.67
C ALA A 138 28.24 -8.94 -12.98
N ALA A 139 27.93 -10.18 -13.36
CA ALA A 139 26.84 -10.96 -12.75
C ALA A 139 27.15 -11.37 -11.30
N LEU A 140 28.43 -11.62 -10.99
CA LEU A 140 28.89 -11.89 -9.62
C LEU A 140 28.75 -10.63 -8.74
N LYS A 141 29.13 -9.46 -9.26
CA LYS A 141 28.97 -8.17 -8.56
C LYS A 141 27.51 -7.90 -8.25
N GLU A 142 26.64 -8.03 -9.23
CA GLU A 142 25.19 -7.84 -9.05
C GLU A 142 24.66 -8.76 -7.95
N TRP A 143 25.04 -10.04 -7.98
CA TRP A 143 24.65 -11.00 -6.94
C TRP A 143 25.23 -10.67 -5.55
N ILE A 144 26.46 -10.18 -5.46
CA ILE A 144 27.05 -9.72 -4.18
C ILE A 144 26.30 -8.50 -3.66
N ASP A 145 25.95 -7.55 -4.52
CA ASP A 145 25.15 -6.39 -4.16
C ASP A 145 23.74 -6.81 -3.69
N GLU A 146 23.11 -7.80 -4.34
CA GLU A 146 21.87 -8.43 -3.86
C GLU A 146 22.05 -8.99 -2.45
N LEU A 147 23.16 -9.67 -2.14
CA LEU A 147 23.43 -10.17 -0.78
C LEU A 147 23.67 -9.04 0.22
N ARG A 148 24.31 -7.93 -0.18
CA ARG A 148 24.48 -6.73 0.66
C ARG A 148 23.14 -6.08 0.98
N VAL A 149 22.16 -6.15 0.09
CA VAL A 149 20.83 -5.58 0.32
C VAL A 149 19.95 -6.58 1.07
N TYR A 150 19.79 -7.79 0.53
CA TYR A 150 18.77 -8.76 0.94
C TYR A 150 19.26 -9.84 1.93
N GLY A 151 20.56 -9.99 2.17
CA GLY A 151 21.11 -11.01 3.08
C GLY A 151 21.26 -12.40 2.45
N ALA A 152 21.63 -13.41 3.26
CA ALA A 152 22.05 -14.75 2.79
C ALA A 152 21.00 -15.52 1.96
N GLN A 153 19.72 -15.13 2.05
CA GLN A 153 18.66 -15.75 1.25
C GLN A 153 18.64 -15.26 -0.22
N GLY A 154 19.49 -14.29 -0.58
CA GLY A 154 19.58 -13.71 -1.93
C GLY A 154 18.41 -12.82 -2.30
N ALA A 155 18.51 -12.16 -3.46
CA ALA A 155 17.35 -11.60 -4.13
C ALA A 155 16.39 -12.74 -4.54
N PRO A 156 15.08 -12.53 -4.47
CA PRO A 156 14.10 -13.52 -4.90
C PRO A 156 14.17 -13.66 -6.42
N GLN A 157 15.02 -14.55 -6.92
CA GLN A 157 15.01 -14.88 -8.34
C GLN A 157 13.69 -15.58 -8.67
N GLY A 158 12.87 -14.85 -9.43
CA GLY A 158 11.50 -15.20 -9.79
C GLY A 158 10.49 -14.06 -9.67
N GLN A 159 10.93 -12.83 -9.29
CA GLN A 159 10.13 -11.63 -8.95
C GLN A 159 8.61 -11.75 -9.15
N PRO A 160 7.84 -11.36 -8.12
CA PRO A 160 6.80 -10.40 -8.44
C PRO A 160 6.57 -9.41 -7.29
N LEU A 161 6.88 -8.13 -7.51
CA LEU A 161 6.57 -7.01 -6.62
C LEU A 161 7.20 -7.12 -5.19
N TRP A 162 8.10 -6.20 -4.85
CA TRP A 162 8.57 -5.97 -3.45
C TRP A 162 9.60 -6.92 -2.82
N GLY A 163 10.25 -7.79 -3.60
CA GLY A 163 11.36 -8.58 -3.08
C GLY A 163 10.95 -9.73 -2.13
N LEU A 164 9.71 -10.21 -2.25
CA LEU A 164 9.19 -11.39 -1.55
C LEU A 164 9.33 -12.66 -2.41
N SER A 165 9.56 -13.80 -1.76
CA SER A 165 9.36 -15.12 -2.40
C SER A 165 7.88 -15.51 -2.42
N GLU A 166 7.48 -16.47 -3.26
CA GLU A 166 6.08 -16.97 -3.26
C GLU A 166 5.62 -17.47 -1.89
N LEU A 167 6.51 -18.17 -1.16
CA LEU A 167 6.25 -18.66 0.20
C LEU A 167 6.00 -17.52 1.21
N GLN A 168 6.50 -16.32 0.92
CA GLN A 168 6.30 -15.12 1.74
C GLN A 168 5.09 -14.31 1.25
N PHE A 169 4.89 -14.23 -0.06
CA PHE A 169 3.82 -13.47 -0.67
C PHE A 169 2.46 -14.11 -0.42
N ASN A 170 2.30 -15.42 -0.62
CA ASN A 170 0.99 -16.07 -0.53
C ASN A 170 0.33 -15.91 0.86
N PRO A 171 1.02 -16.14 2.00
CA PRO A 171 0.42 -15.91 3.32
C PRO A 171 0.05 -14.44 3.58
N LEU A 172 0.84 -13.51 3.05
CA LEU A 172 0.54 -12.08 3.11
C LEU A 172 -0.72 -11.77 2.30
N TYR A 173 -0.77 -12.24 1.06
CA TYR A 173 -1.92 -12.08 0.19
C TYR A 173 -3.18 -12.67 0.84
N ASP A 174 -3.12 -13.88 1.38
CA ASP A 174 -4.26 -14.54 2.05
C ASP A 174 -4.74 -13.76 3.28
N THR A 175 -3.81 -13.15 4.03
CA THR A 175 -4.16 -12.28 5.17
C THR A 175 -4.83 -10.99 4.69
N LEU A 176 -4.27 -10.34 3.67
CA LEU A 176 -4.84 -9.12 3.10
C LEU A 176 -6.14 -9.36 2.32
N SER A 177 -6.41 -10.61 1.94
CA SER A 177 -7.65 -11.06 1.30
C SER A 177 -8.81 -11.24 2.26
N GLN A 178 -8.58 -11.16 3.58
CA GLN A 178 -9.67 -11.25 4.55
C GLN A 178 -10.57 -10.00 4.45
N PRO A 179 -11.89 -10.11 4.72
CA PRO A 179 -12.76 -8.95 4.78
C PRO A 179 -12.31 -7.95 5.84
N LEU A 180 -12.34 -6.66 5.53
CA LEU A 180 -12.02 -5.62 6.51
C LEU A 180 -13.08 -5.55 7.61
N GLY A 181 -14.37 -5.55 7.22
CA GLY A 181 -15.51 -5.60 8.15
C GLY A 181 -15.74 -4.34 9.00
N VAL A 182 -14.89 -3.32 8.88
CA VAL A 182 -14.98 -2.04 9.60
C VAL A 182 -14.89 -0.87 8.62
N GLU A 183 -15.66 0.19 8.87
CA GLU A 183 -15.62 1.40 8.03
C GLU A 183 -14.42 2.28 8.41
N LEU A 184 -13.70 2.79 7.41
CA LEU A 184 -12.56 3.70 7.56
C LEU A 184 -12.89 5.15 7.17
N LYS A 185 -14.01 5.40 6.48
CA LYS A 185 -14.45 6.75 6.12
C LYS A 185 -14.46 7.68 7.34
N GLY A 186 -13.89 8.88 7.15
CA GLY A 186 -13.76 9.92 8.16
C GLY A 186 -12.60 9.74 9.13
N LYS A 187 -11.82 8.66 9.02
CA LYS A 187 -10.69 8.39 9.92
C LYS A 187 -9.37 8.94 9.37
N THR A 188 -8.52 9.34 10.29
CA THR A 188 -7.12 9.74 10.04
C THR A 188 -6.20 8.53 9.96
N LEU A 189 -4.97 8.70 9.45
CA LEU A 189 -3.97 7.62 9.39
C LEU A 189 -3.73 6.95 10.75
N GLY A 190 -3.68 7.73 11.84
CA GLY A 190 -3.46 7.23 13.19
C GLY A 190 -4.61 6.36 13.71
N GLU A 191 -5.83 6.57 13.20
CA GLU A 191 -7.03 5.81 13.58
C GLU A 191 -7.24 4.57 12.70
N ILE A 192 -6.70 4.54 11.47
CA ILE A 192 -6.87 3.41 10.54
C ILE A 192 -6.11 2.17 11.03
N LEU A 193 -4.81 2.31 11.36
CA LEU A 193 -3.95 1.16 11.67
C LEU A 193 -4.45 0.31 12.86
N PRO A 194 -4.95 0.89 13.96
CA PRO A 194 -5.51 0.10 15.06
C PRO A 194 -6.74 -0.73 14.70
N LEU A 195 -7.45 -0.37 13.63
CA LEU A 195 -8.70 -1.01 13.21
C LEU A 195 -8.50 -2.15 12.22
N ILE A 196 -7.29 -2.35 11.70
CA ILE A 196 -6.99 -3.42 10.75
C ILE A 196 -7.06 -4.78 11.48
N PRO A 197 -7.95 -5.69 11.07
CA PRO A 197 -8.00 -7.03 11.64
C PRO A 197 -6.69 -7.78 11.41
N GLY A 198 -6.18 -8.45 12.44
CA GLY A 198 -4.94 -9.22 12.32
C GLY A 198 -3.68 -8.36 12.16
N LYS A 199 -3.72 -7.07 12.52
CA LYS A 199 -2.58 -6.15 12.40
C LYS A 199 -1.31 -6.66 13.09
N GLU A 200 -1.45 -7.50 14.12
CA GLU A 200 -0.35 -8.10 14.87
C GLU A 200 0.47 -9.13 14.08
N ARG A 201 -0.05 -9.61 12.94
CA ARG A 201 0.66 -10.57 12.08
C ARG A 201 1.85 -9.96 11.35
N TYR A 202 1.82 -8.66 11.09
CA TYR A 202 2.84 -7.94 10.35
C TYR A 202 3.24 -6.66 11.08
N GLN A 203 4.50 -6.28 10.98
CA GLN A 203 4.93 -5.00 11.51
C GLN A 203 4.49 -3.90 10.54
N TRP A 204 3.65 -2.98 11.01
CA TRP A 204 3.24 -1.80 10.25
C TRP A 204 4.14 -0.63 10.59
N ARG A 205 4.73 -0.02 9.57
CA ARG A 205 5.59 1.16 9.76
C ARG A 205 5.13 2.30 8.88
N VAL A 206 4.95 3.47 9.48
CA VAL A 206 4.71 4.73 8.76
C VAL A 206 6.06 5.42 8.57
N ALA A 207 6.46 5.67 7.32
CA ALA A 207 7.67 6.42 7.05
C ALA A 207 7.55 7.87 7.54
N GLU A 208 8.65 8.45 8.00
CA GLU A 208 8.68 9.87 8.43
C GLU A 208 8.19 10.81 7.32
N ALA A 209 8.54 10.51 6.06
CA ALA A 209 8.06 11.23 4.90
C ALA A 209 6.53 11.18 4.74
N ALA A 210 5.87 10.08 5.10
CA ALA A 210 4.41 9.95 5.07
C ALA A 210 3.75 10.84 6.14
N ALA A 211 4.28 10.81 7.37
CA ALA A 211 3.80 11.67 8.45
C ALA A 211 3.95 13.17 8.10
N LEU A 212 5.09 13.54 7.51
CA LEU A 212 5.33 14.90 7.03
C LEU A 212 4.44 15.29 5.84
N ALA A 213 4.15 14.35 4.93
CA ALA A 213 3.28 14.60 3.79
C ALA A 213 1.83 14.88 4.25
N ILE A 214 1.32 14.12 5.23
CA ILE A 214 -0.02 14.35 5.79
C ILE A 214 -0.09 15.68 6.54
N SER A 215 0.92 16.02 7.36
CA SER A 215 0.88 17.23 8.19
C SER A 215 0.84 18.53 7.38
N LYS A 216 1.27 18.50 6.12
CA LYS A 216 1.20 19.62 5.17
C LYS A 216 -0.17 19.77 4.49
N ARG A 217 -1.07 18.79 4.61
CA ARG A 217 -2.39 18.81 3.95
C ARG A 217 -3.40 19.70 4.70
N PRO A 218 -4.42 20.24 4.02
CA PRO A 218 -5.62 20.77 4.67
C PRO A 218 -6.30 19.73 5.57
N GLU A 219 -6.88 20.14 6.70
CA GLU A 219 -7.47 19.21 7.69
C GLU A 219 -8.59 18.32 7.11
N ASP A 220 -9.42 18.88 6.24
CA ASP A 220 -10.50 18.17 5.52
C ASP A 220 -9.98 17.10 4.55
N ARG A 221 -8.68 17.14 4.22
CA ARG A 221 -7.98 16.17 3.36
C ARG A 221 -7.04 15.24 4.13
N ARG A 222 -7.11 15.22 5.47
CA ARG A 222 -6.35 14.30 6.34
C ARG A 222 -7.17 13.09 6.78
N VAL A 223 -8.34 12.89 6.18
CA VAL A 223 -9.26 11.79 6.49
C VAL A 223 -9.63 11.01 5.24
N VAL A 224 -9.98 9.74 5.43
CA VAL A 224 -10.53 8.89 4.36
C VAL A 224 -11.89 9.43 3.92
N ARG A 225 -12.09 9.61 2.61
CA ARG A 225 -13.29 10.21 2.01
C ARG A 225 -14.32 9.16 1.61
N GLN A 226 -13.87 7.96 1.25
CA GLN A 226 -14.70 6.90 0.68
C GLN A 226 -15.00 5.78 1.68
N SER A 227 -16.16 5.15 1.50
CA SER A 227 -16.59 4.00 2.30
C SER A 227 -15.94 2.72 1.78
N VAL A 228 -15.12 2.06 2.60
CA VAL A 228 -14.29 0.93 2.15
C VAL A 228 -14.50 -0.35 2.97
N GLY A 229 -15.36 -0.33 3.99
CA GLY A 229 -15.48 -1.45 4.94
C GLY A 229 -16.00 -2.78 4.38
N ARG A 230 -16.50 -2.80 3.14
CA ARG A 230 -16.97 -4.02 2.45
C ARG A 230 -15.90 -4.72 1.62
N PHE A 231 -14.74 -4.10 1.43
CA PHE A 231 -13.63 -4.71 0.70
C PHE A 231 -12.77 -5.57 1.62
N THR A 232 -11.88 -6.34 1.00
CA THR A 232 -10.74 -6.99 1.66
C THR A 232 -9.80 -5.97 2.28
N ILE A 233 -8.99 -6.39 3.26
CA ILE A 233 -8.06 -5.53 3.99
C ILE A 233 -7.09 -4.82 3.04
N GLY A 234 -6.48 -5.54 2.09
CA GLY A 234 -5.49 -5.00 1.15
C GLY A 234 -6.05 -3.87 0.30
N THR A 235 -7.12 -4.18 -0.45
CA THR A 235 -7.85 -3.22 -1.28
C THR A 235 -8.40 -2.04 -0.47
N ALA A 236 -9.08 -2.29 0.65
CA ALA A 236 -9.65 -1.23 1.48
C ALA A 236 -8.58 -0.26 2.00
N LEU A 237 -7.45 -0.79 2.46
CA LEU A 237 -6.36 0.02 2.95
C LEU A 237 -5.68 0.81 1.82
N ALA A 238 -5.48 0.20 0.65
CA ALA A 238 -4.92 0.89 -0.51
C ALA A 238 -5.82 2.07 -0.93
N MET A 239 -7.14 1.87 -0.99
CA MET A 239 -8.10 2.95 -1.29
C MET A 239 -8.10 4.04 -0.20
N ALA A 240 -8.08 3.64 1.08
CA ALA A 240 -8.07 4.58 2.20
C ALA A 240 -6.79 5.43 2.24
N LEU A 241 -5.62 4.81 2.02
CA LEU A 241 -4.34 5.51 1.96
C LEU A 241 -4.25 6.39 0.71
N ARG A 242 -4.86 5.98 -0.41
CA ARG A 242 -4.90 6.78 -1.64
C ARG A 242 -5.56 8.14 -1.44
N ASP A 243 -6.62 8.23 -0.64
CA ASP A 243 -7.25 9.50 -0.26
C ASP A 243 -6.28 10.45 0.47
N LEU A 244 -5.30 9.87 1.15
CA LEU A 244 -4.24 10.59 1.88
C LEU A 244 -2.97 10.79 1.02
N GLU A 245 -3.00 10.42 -0.26
CA GLU A 245 -1.84 10.28 -1.17
C GLU A 245 -0.69 9.45 -0.59
N LEU A 246 -1.05 8.40 0.14
CA LEU A 246 -0.14 7.40 0.65
C LEU A 246 -0.39 6.06 -0.02
N GLY A 247 0.64 5.23 -0.03
CA GLY A 247 0.57 3.84 -0.44
C GLY A 247 1.25 2.98 0.61
N PHE A 248 0.98 1.69 0.58
CA PHE A 248 1.71 0.74 1.39
C PHE A 248 2.30 -0.37 0.53
N HIS A 249 3.37 -0.98 0.98
CA HIS A 249 3.91 -2.17 0.36
C HIS A 249 4.64 -3.04 1.38
N PRO A 250 4.72 -4.35 1.14
CA PRO A 250 5.59 -5.19 1.92
C PRO A 250 7.05 -4.88 1.64
N ARG A 251 7.88 -5.18 2.63
CA ARG A 251 9.33 -5.18 2.53
C ARG A 251 9.87 -6.30 3.40
N ARG A 252 10.87 -7.01 2.90
CA ARG A 252 11.60 -7.97 3.73
C ARG A 252 12.62 -7.24 4.60
N THR A 253 12.59 -7.49 5.91
CA THR A 253 13.61 -7.00 6.84
C THR A 253 14.92 -7.78 6.64
N PRO A 254 16.07 -7.25 7.10
CA PRO A 254 17.32 -8.02 7.12
C PRO A 254 17.27 -9.32 7.92
N ALA A 255 16.32 -9.45 8.85
CA ALA A 255 16.05 -10.66 9.62
C ALA A 255 15.23 -11.71 8.84
N GLY A 256 14.64 -11.33 7.70
CA GLY A 256 13.81 -12.18 6.87
C GLY A 256 12.31 -12.04 7.11
N ASP A 257 11.90 -11.23 8.09
CA ASP A 257 10.50 -10.93 8.39
C ASP A 257 9.87 -10.00 7.35
N ILE A 258 8.54 -9.99 7.30
CA ILE A 258 7.77 -9.09 6.44
C ILE A 258 7.30 -7.89 7.27
N GLU A 259 7.66 -6.70 6.82
CA GLU A 259 7.15 -5.42 7.31
C GLU A 259 6.26 -4.79 6.22
N LEU A 260 5.18 -4.12 6.62
CA LEU A 260 4.31 -3.33 5.76
C LEU A 260 4.62 -1.84 5.97
N LEU A 261 5.26 -1.24 4.97
CA LEU A 261 5.72 0.14 5.00
C LEU A 261 4.71 1.05 4.31
N ILE A 262 4.36 2.16 4.95
CA ILE A 262 3.48 3.21 4.41
C ILE A 262 4.32 4.43 4.04
N GLU A 263 4.26 4.84 2.79
CA GLU A 263 5.05 5.94 2.23
C GLU A 263 4.20 6.88 1.34
N PRO A 264 4.64 8.12 1.09
CA PRO A 264 4.00 8.99 0.12
C PRO A 264 3.98 8.35 -1.27
N LEU A 265 2.85 8.51 -1.96
CA LEU A 265 2.72 8.10 -3.34
C LEU A 265 3.50 9.03 -4.27
N PRO A 266 4.26 8.51 -5.25
CA PRO A 266 4.90 9.34 -6.26
C PRO A 266 3.89 10.08 -7.13
N GLU A 267 4.23 11.30 -7.55
CA GLU A 267 3.33 12.19 -8.30
C GLU A 267 2.90 11.64 -9.67
N LYS A 268 3.74 10.80 -10.29
CA LYS A 268 3.57 10.27 -11.66
C LYS A 268 2.63 9.05 -11.79
N LEU A 269 1.90 8.71 -10.74
CA LEU A 269 0.92 7.63 -10.73
C LEU A 269 -0.26 8.03 -11.64
N GLN A 270 -0.20 7.57 -12.91
CA GLN A 270 -1.03 8.06 -14.01
C GLN A 270 -2.16 7.11 -14.43
N THR A 271 -2.21 5.85 -13.97
CA THR A 271 -3.36 4.94 -14.14
C THR A 271 -3.37 3.83 -13.08
N PRO A 272 -4.52 3.29 -12.64
CA PRO A 272 -4.57 2.25 -11.59
C PRO A 272 -3.79 0.98 -11.96
N GLN A 273 -3.61 0.69 -13.25
CA GLN A 273 -2.85 -0.46 -13.75
C GLN A 273 -1.36 -0.20 -13.98
N MET A 274 -0.93 1.06 -14.20
CA MET A 274 0.49 1.40 -14.40
C MET A 274 1.16 1.96 -13.17
N GLU A 275 0.57 1.78 -12.00
CA GLU A 275 1.09 2.34 -10.76
C GLU A 275 1.97 1.32 -10.05
N THR A 276 3.26 1.45 -10.39
CA THR A 276 4.48 0.95 -9.74
C THR A 276 4.35 -0.40 -9.06
N ALA A 277 5.20 -1.33 -9.48
CA ALA A 277 5.58 -2.55 -8.75
C ALA A 277 6.08 -2.34 -7.29
N ASP A 278 5.91 -1.13 -6.76
CA ASP A 278 6.40 -0.63 -5.49
C ASP A 278 5.27 -0.43 -4.48
N PHE A 279 3.97 -0.39 -4.87
CA PHE A 279 2.85 -0.24 -3.93
C PHE A 279 1.71 -1.24 -4.14
N TRP A 280 1.10 -1.68 -3.03
CA TRP A 280 -0.08 -2.55 -3.05
C TRP A 280 -1.22 -1.85 -3.80
N PRO A 281 -1.81 -2.51 -4.81
CA PRO A 281 -2.74 -1.83 -5.70
C PRO A 281 -4.08 -1.56 -5.02
N VAL A 282 -4.78 -0.51 -5.47
CA VAL A 282 -6.17 -0.23 -5.05
C VAL A 282 -7.15 -1.30 -5.52
N GLY A 283 -6.74 -2.15 -6.47
CA GLY A 283 -7.47 -3.31 -6.93
C GLY A 283 -6.68 -4.03 -8.01
N TRP A 284 -7.00 -5.30 -8.21
CA TRP A 284 -6.34 -6.17 -9.17
C TRP A 284 -7.06 -6.15 -10.51
N ALA A 285 -6.30 -6.33 -11.59
CA ALA A 285 -6.87 -6.52 -12.91
C ALA A 285 -7.82 -7.73 -12.90
N VAL A 286 -8.97 -7.58 -13.53
CA VAL A 286 -9.99 -8.63 -13.60
C VAL A 286 -9.46 -9.81 -14.42
N LYS A 287 -9.30 -10.97 -13.78
CA LYS A 287 -8.81 -12.20 -14.43
C LYS A 287 -9.92 -12.96 -15.18
N ALA A 288 -11.15 -12.84 -14.70
CA ALA A 288 -12.32 -13.50 -15.28
C ALA A 288 -12.95 -12.66 -16.41
N SER A 289 -13.98 -13.18 -17.08
CA SER A 289 -14.77 -12.35 -18.00
C SER A 289 -15.45 -11.20 -17.23
N PRO A 290 -15.26 -9.93 -17.62
CA PRO A 290 -15.91 -8.78 -16.98
C PRO A 290 -17.44 -8.92 -16.88
N GLN A 291 -18.06 -9.51 -17.91
CA GLN A 291 -19.51 -9.75 -17.95
C GLN A 291 -19.97 -10.77 -16.91
N LYS A 292 -19.13 -11.76 -16.58
CA LYS A 292 -19.45 -12.74 -15.52
C LYS A 292 -19.27 -12.14 -14.14
N LEU A 293 -18.26 -11.28 -13.97
CA LEU A 293 -17.91 -10.69 -12.68
C LEU A 293 -18.87 -9.56 -12.27
N ALA A 294 -19.31 -8.75 -13.24
CA ALA A 294 -20.11 -7.57 -13.03
C ALA A 294 -21.29 -7.49 -14.03
N PRO A 295 -22.18 -8.51 -14.10
CA PRO A 295 -23.19 -8.62 -15.16
C PRO A 295 -24.09 -7.38 -15.29
N GLY A 296 -24.57 -6.83 -14.17
CA GLY A 296 -25.42 -5.63 -14.17
C GLY A 296 -24.74 -4.37 -14.75
N LEU A 297 -23.40 -4.35 -14.86
CA LEU A 297 -22.67 -3.28 -15.53
C LEU A 297 -22.72 -3.41 -17.05
N PHE A 298 -22.89 -4.63 -17.57
CA PHE A 298 -22.84 -4.97 -19.00
C PHE A 298 -24.20 -5.27 -19.61
N ASP A 299 -25.25 -5.41 -18.79
CA ASP A 299 -26.63 -5.58 -19.26
C ASP A 299 -27.06 -4.42 -20.17
N ILE A 300 -27.66 -4.78 -21.32
CA ILE A 300 -28.11 -3.80 -22.31
C ILE A 300 -29.52 -3.34 -21.95
N GLN A 301 -29.66 -2.05 -21.67
CA GLN A 301 -30.91 -1.38 -21.38
C GLN A 301 -31.07 -0.10 -22.19
N ALA A 302 -32.31 0.33 -22.39
CA ALA A 302 -32.59 1.63 -23.01
C ALA A 302 -32.25 2.72 -22.00
N MET A 303 -31.33 3.62 -22.36
CA MET A 303 -30.87 4.69 -21.47
C MET A 303 -30.85 6.02 -22.21
N MET A 304 -31.18 7.07 -21.49
CA MET A 304 -31.05 8.46 -21.92
C MET A 304 -30.56 9.25 -20.73
N LEU A 305 -29.46 9.98 -20.89
CA LEU A 305 -28.98 10.94 -19.91
C LEU A 305 -29.02 12.30 -20.59
N ASP A 306 -29.94 13.16 -20.21
CA ASP A 306 -30.06 14.49 -20.82
C ASP A 306 -29.89 15.55 -19.74
N GLY A 307 -28.67 16.09 -19.66
CA GLY A 307 -28.35 17.16 -18.71
C GLY A 307 -28.54 16.74 -17.25
N ILE A 308 -28.11 15.53 -16.89
CA ILE A 308 -28.17 15.00 -15.52
C ILE A 308 -26.82 15.22 -14.85
N LEU A 309 -26.80 15.51 -13.55
CA LEU A 309 -25.56 15.63 -12.78
C LEU A 309 -24.76 14.34 -12.81
N LEU A 310 -23.44 14.42 -13.02
CA LEU A 310 -22.56 13.25 -13.06
C LEU A 310 -22.71 12.39 -11.80
N GLY A 311 -22.76 13.01 -10.62
CA GLY A 311 -22.94 12.29 -9.35
C GLY A 311 -24.23 11.46 -9.31
N GLU A 312 -25.34 11.99 -9.80
CA GLU A 312 -26.62 11.27 -9.87
C GLU A 312 -26.55 10.09 -10.85
N VAL A 313 -25.89 10.27 -11.99
CA VAL A 313 -25.65 9.19 -12.97
C VAL A 313 -24.86 8.06 -12.33
N LEU A 314 -23.80 8.36 -11.58
CA LEU A 314 -22.97 7.36 -10.93
C LEU A 314 -23.71 6.66 -9.77
N ILE A 315 -24.47 7.39 -8.96
CA ILE A 315 -25.32 6.78 -7.91
C ILE A 315 -26.34 5.83 -8.54
N LYS A 316 -27.04 6.27 -9.60
CA LYS A 316 -28.01 5.44 -10.33
C LYS A 316 -27.34 4.20 -10.92
N ALA A 317 -26.17 4.35 -11.52
CA ALA A 317 -25.41 3.24 -12.07
C ALA A 317 -25.02 2.22 -10.99
N GLN A 318 -24.54 2.68 -9.84
CA GLN A 318 -24.20 1.79 -8.72
C GLN A 318 -25.44 1.04 -8.21
N MET A 319 -26.58 1.71 -8.08
CA MET A 319 -27.81 1.10 -7.59
C MET A 319 -28.38 0.05 -8.55
N GLU A 320 -28.41 0.35 -9.85
CA GLU A 320 -28.96 -0.55 -10.87
C GLU A 320 -28.01 -1.70 -11.20
N SER A 321 -26.71 -1.42 -11.40
CA SER A 321 -25.72 -2.44 -11.71
C SER A 321 -25.33 -3.30 -10.51
N LYS A 322 -25.56 -2.78 -9.28
CA LYS A 322 -25.10 -3.34 -8.01
C LYS A 322 -23.57 -3.47 -7.90
N VAL A 323 -22.84 -2.75 -8.74
CA VAL A 323 -21.37 -2.71 -8.73
C VAL A 323 -20.92 -1.43 -8.01
N PRO A 324 -20.12 -1.52 -6.94
CA PRO A 324 -19.58 -0.36 -6.25
C PRO A 324 -18.78 0.56 -7.19
N ILE A 325 -18.91 1.87 -7.00
CA ILE A 325 -18.16 2.89 -7.76
C ILE A 325 -17.37 3.75 -6.78
N HIS A 326 -16.06 3.82 -7.00
CA HIS A 326 -15.09 4.51 -6.15
C HIS A 326 -14.21 5.46 -6.96
N PHE A 327 -13.53 6.37 -6.27
CA PHE A 327 -12.81 7.48 -6.91
C PHE A 327 -11.38 7.58 -6.38
N ASP A 328 -10.45 7.89 -7.29
CA ASP A 328 -9.15 8.45 -6.92
C ASP A 328 -9.30 9.94 -6.63
N PHE A 329 -9.83 10.26 -5.44
CA PHE A 329 -10.06 11.65 -5.03
C PHE A 329 -8.78 12.48 -5.09
N ALA A 330 -7.63 11.90 -4.72
CA ALA A 330 -6.35 12.59 -4.79
C ALA A 330 -5.95 12.96 -6.22
N ALA A 331 -6.12 12.05 -7.19
CA ALA A 331 -5.84 12.36 -8.60
C ALA A 331 -6.82 13.38 -9.20
N ILE A 332 -8.09 13.30 -8.78
CA ILE A 332 -9.15 14.24 -9.19
C ILE A 332 -8.87 15.65 -8.66
N ASP A 333 -8.55 15.76 -7.37
CA ASP A 333 -8.20 17.03 -6.72
C ASP A 333 -6.95 17.65 -7.34
N ARG A 334 -5.90 16.87 -7.64
CA ARG A 334 -4.70 17.35 -8.35
C ARG A 334 -4.99 17.85 -9.76
N GLY A 335 -6.04 17.31 -10.40
CA GLY A 335 -6.52 17.77 -11.69
C GLY A 335 -7.43 19.00 -11.62
N ASN A 336 -7.80 19.47 -10.43
CA ASN A 336 -8.87 20.44 -10.21
C ASN A 336 -10.17 20.09 -10.98
N ILE A 337 -10.49 18.79 -11.02
CA ILE A 337 -11.67 18.30 -11.75
C ILE A 337 -12.88 18.33 -10.81
N ASP A 338 -13.91 19.07 -11.19
CA ASP A 338 -15.20 19.03 -10.51
C ASP A 338 -15.97 17.77 -10.93
N ILE A 339 -16.51 17.05 -9.94
CA ILE A 339 -17.31 15.84 -10.12
C ILE A 339 -18.74 15.99 -9.59
N VAL A 340 -19.06 17.14 -9.00
CA VAL A 340 -20.34 17.42 -8.32
C VAL A 340 -21.28 18.17 -9.26
N THR A 341 -20.82 19.26 -9.87
CA THR A 341 -21.67 20.14 -10.69
C THR A 341 -21.82 19.79 -12.17
N PRO A 342 -20.92 19.03 -12.83
CA PRO A 342 -21.04 18.81 -14.26
C PRO A 342 -22.31 18.07 -14.66
N LEU A 343 -22.99 18.62 -15.67
CA LEU A 343 -24.10 17.96 -16.35
C LEU A 343 -23.56 17.13 -17.51
N VAL A 344 -23.91 15.86 -17.54
CA VAL A 344 -23.51 14.94 -18.61
C VAL A 344 -24.66 14.67 -19.56
N LYS A 345 -24.31 14.52 -20.84
CA LYS A 345 -25.25 14.14 -21.89
C LYS A 345 -24.85 12.81 -22.48
N TYR A 346 -25.82 11.93 -22.67
CA TYR A 346 -25.64 10.65 -23.32
C TYR A 346 -26.88 10.35 -24.16
N PRO A 347 -26.72 10.17 -25.49
CA PRO A 347 -27.85 10.07 -26.41
C PRO A 347 -28.73 8.87 -26.08
N ALA A 348 -30.03 9.00 -26.32
CA ALA A 348 -30.98 7.92 -26.14
C ALA A 348 -30.63 6.73 -27.04
N ARG A 349 -30.16 5.62 -26.44
CA ARG A 349 -29.83 4.38 -27.15
C ARG A 349 -29.87 3.17 -26.23
N LYS A 350 -29.97 1.99 -26.82
CA LYS A 350 -29.70 0.73 -26.11
C LYS A 350 -28.21 0.65 -25.82
N THR A 351 -27.85 0.59 -24.54
CA THR A 351 -26.46 0.53 -24.09
C THR A 351 -26.36 -0.13 -22.72
N SER A 352 -25.15 -0.28 -22.19
CA SER A 352 -24.91 -0.76 -20.83
C SER A 352 -24.31 0.34 -19.95
N TRP A 353 -24.42 0.17 -18.63
CA TRP A 353 -23.80 1.08 -17.65
C TRP A 353 -22.29 1.21 -17.85
N SER A 354 -21.59 0.15 -18.25
CA SER A 354 -20.17 0.17 -18.60
C SER A 354 -19.85 1.24 -19.65
N VAL A 355 -20.65 1.32 -20.72
CA VAL A 355 -20.45 2.28 -21.81
C VAL A 355 -20.96 3.66 -21.42
N ALA A 356 -22.11 3.75 -20.74
CA ALA A 356 -22.70 5.01 -20.29
C ALA A 356 -21.78 5.76 -19.30
N ILE A 357 -21.28 5.07 -18.27
CA ILE A 357 -20.33 5.64 -17.30
C ILE A 357 -19.08 6.13 -18.03
N ARG A 358 -18.50 5.32 -18.94
CA ARG A 358 -17.30 5.71 -19.69
C ARG A 358 -17.52 7.03 -20.44
N GLY A 359 -18.63 7.16 -21.15
CA GLY A 359 -18.96 8.38 -21.89
C GLY A 359 -19.29 9.58 -21.00
N ALA A 360 -19.88 9.35 -19.83
CA ALA A 360 -20.19 10.40 -18.85
C ALA A 360 -18.91 10.95 -18.20
N VAL A 361 -18.05 10.07 -17.65
CA VAL A 361 -16.82 10.48 -16.96
C VAL A 361 -15.80 11.09 -17.92
N SER A 362 -15.76 10.65 -19.18
CA SER A 362 -14.84 11.22 -20.18
C SER A 362 -15.14 12.68 -20.52
N GLN A 363 -16.39 13.14 -20.37
CA GLN A 363 -16.77 14.55 -20.63
C GLN A 363 -16.12 15.53 -19.66
N VAL A 364 -15.67 15.06 -18.50
CA VAL A 364 -15.04 15.86 -17.45
C VAL A 364 -13.56 15.52 -17.26
N GLY A 365 -12.93 14.85 -18.23
CA GLY A 365 -11.51 14.50 -18.15
C GLY A 365 -11.18 13.34 -17.22
N LEU A 366 -12.18 12.52 -16.86
CA LEU A 366 -11.98 11.31 -16.06
C LEU A 366 -11.97 10.05 -16.93
N SER A 367 -11.35 9.01 -16.40
CA SER A 367 -11.36 7.65 -16.94
C SER A 367 -11.95 6.70 -15.89
N ARG A 368 -12.27 5.49 -16.33
CA ARG A 368 -12.78 4.44 -15.44
C ARG A 368 -12.21 3.08 -15.78
N GLU A 369 -12.02 2.29 -14.75
CA GLU A 369 -11.55 0.91 -14.85
C GLU A 369 -12.47 -0.02 -14.04
N LEU A 370 -12.61 -1.26 -14.50
CA LEU A 370 -13.19 -2.33 -13.70
C LEU A 370 -12.06 -3.10 -13.03
N LEU A 371 -12.01 -3.06 -11.70
CA LEU A 371 -11.03 -3.75 -10.87
C LEU A 371 -11.74 -4.81 -10.01
N GLN A 372 -10.96 -5.68 -9.39
CA GLN A 372 -11.44 -6.62 -8.36
C GLN A 372 -10.57 -6.54 -7.11
N ASP A 373 -11.18 -6.75 -5.95
CA ASP A 373 -10.42 -6.94 -4.71
C ASP A 373 -9.71 -8.31 -4.70
N GLU A 374 -8.91 -8.58 -3.67
CA GLU A 374 -8.23 -9.88 -3.52
C GLU A 374 -9.21 -11.07 -3.40
N GLY A 375 -10.42 -10.81 -2.90
CA GLY A 375 -11.51 -11.78 -2.80
C GLY A 375 -12.26 -12.01 -4.11
N GLY A 376 -11.93 -11.26 -5.17
CA GLY A 376 -12.59 -11.35 -6.47
C GLY A 376 -13.89 -10.54 -6.58
N HIS A 377 -14.19 -9.62 -5.66
CA HIS A 377 -15.35 -8.74 -5.79
C HIS A 377 -15.04 -7.56 -6.71
N ALA A 378 -15.84 -7.40 -7.77
CA ALA A 378 -15.66 -6.31 -8.73
C ALA A 378 -16.12 -4.95 -8.19
N PHE A 379 -15.42 -3.91 -8.62
CA PHE A 379 -15.81 -2.51 -8.46
C PHE A 379 -15.29 -1.65 -9.61
N VAL A 380 -15.93 -0.51 -9.83
CA VAL A 380 -15.48 0.50 -10.78
C VAL A 380 -14.63 1.53 -10.06
N TRP A 381 -13.41 1.76 -10.56
CA TRP A 381 -12.52 2.79 -10.08
C TRP A 381 -12.45 3.94 -11.09
N ILE A 382 -12.78 5.15 -10.65
CA ILE A 382 -12.78 6.37 -11.45
C ILE A 382 -11.57 7.21 -11.07
N TYR A 383 -10.80 7.65 -12.07
CA TYR A 383 -9.55 8.37 -11.85
C TYR A 383 -9.36 9.44 -12.93
N ARG A 384 -8.43 10.37 -12.70
CA ARG A 384 -8.07 11.39 -13.70
C ARG A 384 -7.53 10.73 -14.96
N ASN A 385 -8.05 11.09 -16.13
CA ASN A 385 -7.53 10.55 -17.39
C ASN A 385 -6.10 11.09 -17.64
N PRO A 386 -5.06 10.24 -17.75
CA PRO A 386 -3.69 10.73 -17.99
C PRO A 386 -3.53 11.40 -19.36
N ALA A 387 -4.37 11.07 -20.35
CA ALA A 387 -4.37 11.75 -21.64
C ALA A 387 -4.94 13.19 -21.59
N SER A 388 -5.51 13.59 -20.45
CA SER A 388 -5.95 14.98 -20.20
C SER A 388 -4.86 15.85 -19.57
N ILE A 389 -3.64 15.32 -19.42
CA ILE A 389 -2.47 16.07 -18.95
C ILE A 389 -1.87 16.78 -20.16
N ASN A 390 -2.20 18.07 -20.32
CA ASN A 390 -1.45 18.99 -21.17
C ASN A 390 -0.23 19.53 -20.43
#